data_AF-A0A8S9V8X8-F1
#
_entry.id   AF-A0A8S9V8X8-F1
#
_cell.length_a   1.000
_cell.length_b   1.000
_cell.length_c   1.000
_cell.angle_alpha   90.00
_cell.angle_beta   90.00
_cell.angle_gamma   90.00
#
_symmetry.space_group_name_H-M   'P 1'
#
loop_
_entity.id
_entity.type
_entity.pdbx_description
1 polymer ?
#
loop_
_entity_poly.entity_id
_entity_poly.type
_entity_poly.pdbx_seq_one_letter_code
_entity_poly.pdbx_strand_id
1 'polypeptide(L)'
;MDFVSVGLASPPPRRPTQAKGSATTTSSLPPLQTTSDISPSPRKHDKSRPIRVSSWSLTFAPGSPRRIPTDSIDHDASSPISPKVQKLHTRTRLLDDSRTRPALLQELLDYLHTELDGERESRKPSLRRLQIVREALNRLIDGFSAYAPVLLQIRDEYERAVEDLHARNLMIPGLQTRLQSLETHCLQQLSAYSAEAKAHSLVLKKRLAETQALLAASTAENARLTAALRSEKDNVTKVESKLTDVPRST
;
A
#
# COMPACT_ATOMS: atom_id res chain seq x y z
N MET A 1 12.11 -32.27 42.25
CA MET A 1 11.74 -30.84 42.35
C MET A 1 10.93 -30.51 41.12
N ASP A 2 9.66 -30.88 41.21
CA ASP A 2 8.67 -30.76 40.16
C ASP A 2 8.15 -29.32 40.12
N PHE A 3 8.21 -28.68 38.95
CA PHE A 3 7.49 -27.43 38.71
C PHE A 3 6.50 -27.62 37.58
N VAL A 4 5.24 -27.41 37.97
CA VAL A 4 4.00 -27.65 37.26
C VAL A 4 3.76 -26.59 36.19
N SER A 5 3.36 -27.03 35.00
CA SER A 5 2.83 -26.20 33.93
C SER A 5 1.48 -25.59 34.30
N VAL A 6 1.38 -24.25 34.29
CA VAL A 6 0.08 -23.55 34.39
C VAL A 6 -0.34 -23.10 33.00
N GLY A 7 -1.28 -23.84 32.43
CA GLY A 7 -2.08 -23.40 31.29
C GLY A 7 -3.20 -22.48 31.77
N LEU A 8 -3.37 -21.33 31.11
CA LEU A 8 -4.54 -20.49 31.25
C LEU A 8 -5.26 -20.41 29.91
N ALA A 9 -6.35 -21.18 29.84
CA ALA A 9 -7.36 -21.14 28.81
C ALA A 9 -8.21 -19.87 28.98
N SER A 10 -8.28 -19.04 27.94
CA SER A 10 -9.22 -17.91 27.86
C SER A 10 -10.61 -18.40 27.43
N PRO A 11 -11.69 -18.01 28.14
CA PRO A 11 -13.06 -18.37 27.77
C PRO A 11 -13.65 -17.47 26.66
N PRO A 12 -14.64 -17.94 25.88
CA PRO A 12 -15.26 -17.18 24.78
C PRO A 12 -16.32 -16.17 25.27
N PRO A 13 -16.61 -15.11 24.49
CA PRO A 13 -17.53 -14.04 24.90
C PRO A 13 -19.00 -14.46 24.82
N ARG A 14 -19.76 -14.03 25.83
CA ARG A 14 -21.20 -14.26 26.01
C ARG A 14 -22.04 -13.46 25.00
N ARG A 15 -23.09 -14.12 24.50
CA ARG A 15 -24.18 -13.61 23.67
C ARG A 15 -25.10 -12.67 24.48
N PRO A 16 -25.57 -11.52 23.94
CA PRO A 16 -26.59 -10.73 24.62
C PRO A 16 -27.99 -11.32 24.43
N THR A 17 -28.74 -11.30 25.52
CA THR A 17 -30.12 -11.75 25.70
C THR A 17 -31.13 -10.81 25.03
N GLN A 18 -32.13 -11.39 24.36
CA GLN A 18 -33.30 -10.71 23.84
C GLN A 18 -34.15 -10.12 24.98
N ALA A 19 -34.43 -8.82 24.90
CA ALA A 19 -35.47 -8.17 25.69
C ALA A 19 -36.78 -8.17 24.88
N LYS A 20 -37.80 -8.84 25.43
CA LYS A 20 -39.21 -8.70 25.05
C LYS A 20 -39.74 -7.40 25.65
N GLY A 21 -40.32 -6.56 24.82
CA GLY A 21 -41.08 -5.38 25.22
C GLY A 21 -42.18 -5.11 24.21
N SER A 22 -43.39 -5.56 24.53
CA SER A 22 -44.63 -5.25 23.83
C SER A 22 -45.10 -3.86 24.26
N ALA A 23 -45.55 -3.00 23.31
CA ALA A 23 -46.66 -2.05 23.53
C ALA A 23 -46.97 -1.21 22.27
N THR A 24 -48.22 -1.37 21.80
CA THR A 24 -49.17 -0.38 21.26
C THR A 24 -48.94 0.39 19.96
N THR A 25 -49.90 0.12 19.08
CA THR A 25 -50.48 0.85 17.94
C THR A 25 -50.74 2.35 18.14
N THR A 26 -50.36 3.15 17.14
CA THR A 26 -51.09 4.35 16.61
C THR A 26 -50.37 4.75 15.32
N SER A 27 -50.91 4.44 14.14
CA SER A 27 -51.72 5.35 13.31
C SER A 27 -51.08 6.73 13.09
N SER A 28 -50.45 6.94 11.93
CA SER A 28 -50.81 8.01 10.99
C SER A 28 -49.95 7.93 9.72
N LEU A 29 -50.59 7.66 8.58
CA LEU A 29 -50.02 7.81 7.24
C LEU A 29 -50.01 9.31 6.86
N PRO A 30 -48.99 9.80 6.13
CA PRO A 30 -49.13 10.98 5.31
C PRO A 30 -49.40 10.63 3.82
N PRO A 31 -50.06 11.52 3.07
CA PRO A 31 -50.70 11.18 1.80
C PRO A 31 -49.75 11.23 0.60
N LEU A 32 -50.12 10.45 -0.41
CA LEU A 32 -49.65 10.56 -1.79
C LEU A 32 -50.10 11.90 -2.39
N GLN A 33 -49.17 12.62 -3.03
CA GLN A 33 -49.51 13.64 -4.02
C GLN A 33 -49.01 13.18 -5.39
N THR A 34 -49.96 13.11 -6.32
CA THR A 34 -49.80 12.84 -7.75
C THR A 34 -50.00 14.13 -8.56
N THR A 35 -49.44 14.14 -9.77
CA THR A 35 -49.68 15.09 -10.90
C THR A 35 -49.00 16.46 -10.71
N SER A 36 -48.41 17.12 -11.70
CA SER A 36 -48.08 16.88 -13.11
C SER A 36 -47.23 18.10 -13.52
N ASP A 37 -46.20 17.93 -14.35
CA ASP A 37 -46.10 18.60 -15.65
C ASP A 37 -44.68 18.68 -16.20
N ILE A 38 -44.67 18.41 -17.50
CA ILE A 38 -43.57 18.35 -18.44
C ILE A 38 -43.23 19.77 -18.88
N SER A 39 -41.94 20.12 -18.85
CA SER A 39 -41.37 20.99 -19.88
C SER A 39 -39.86 20.74 -20.04
N PRO A 40 -39.34 20.58 -21.28
CA PRO A 40 -37.95 20.24 -21.54
C PRO A 40 -37.10 21.46 -21.90
N SER A 41 -35.85 21.53 -21.43
CA SER A 41 -34.82 22.41 -21.99
C SER A 41 -33.40 22.01 -21.53
N PRO A 42 -32.33 22.44 -22.22
CA PRO A 42 -31.60 21.57 -23.12
C PRO A 42 -30.23 21.15 -22.59
N ARG A 43 -29.77 20.04 -23.16
CA ARG A 43 -28.45 19.43 -23.05
C ARG A 43 -27.31 20.45 -23.02
N LYS A 44 -26.54 20.46 -21.92
CA LYS A 44 -25.10 20.69 -21.99
C LYS A 44 -24.41 19.36 -21.73
N HIS A 45 -23.77 18.85 -22.77
CA HIS A 45 -22.81 17.76 -22.70
C HIS A 45 -21.65 18.20 -21.82
N ASP A 46 -21.66 17.78 -20.55
CA ASP A 46 -20.43 17.75 -19.78
C ASP A 46 -19.84 16.34 -19.90
N LYS A 47 -18.79 16.25 -20.72
CA LYS A 47 -18.00 15.04 -20.90
C LYS A 47 -17.23 14.84 -19.60
N SER A 48 -17.82 14.12 -18.64
CA SER A 48 -17.11 13.57 -17.49
C SER A 48 -15.99 12.66 -18.01
N ARG A 49 -14.79 13.23 -18.04
CA ARG A 49 -13.54 12.56 -18.36
C ARG A 49 -13.42 11.28 -17.52
N PRO A 50 -12.92 10.17 -18.08
CA PRO A 50 -12.43 9.09 -17.24
C PRO A 50 -11.26 9.63 -16.41
N ILE A 51 -11.31 9.39 -15.10
CA ILE A 51 -10.18 9.60 -14.19
C ILE A 51 -9.07 8.66 -14.67
N ARG A 52 -8.17 9.23 -15.48
CA ARG A 52 -6.95 8.59 -15.92
C ARG A 52 -6.05 8.55 -14.68
N VAL A 53 -5.91 7.37 -14.10
CA VAL A 53 -4.86 7.11 -13.11
C VAL A 53 -3.54 7.46 -13.79
N SER A 54 -2.93 8.55 -13.36
CA SER A 54 -1.59 8.93 -13.78
C SER A 54 -0.65 7.87 -13.22
N SER A 55 -0.41 6.81 -13.99
CA SER A 55 0.77 5.98 -13.82
C SER A 55 1.97 6.91 -13.90
N TRP A 56 2.69 7.07 -12.80
CA TRP A 56 3.96 7.79 -12.80
C TRP A 56 4.90 7.00 -13.70
N SER A 57 5.12 7.49 -14.92
CA SER A 57 6.17 6.98 -15.79
C SER A 57 7.48 7.33 -15.11
N LEU A 58 8.16 6.31 -14.57
CA LEU A 58 9.52 6.40 -14.13
C LEU A 58 10.39 6.57 -15.39
N THR A 59 10.48 7.80 -15.90
CA THR A 59 11.37 8.14 -17.00
C THR A 59 12.78 8.15 -16.45
N PHE A 60 13.49 7.02 -16.57
CA PHE A 60 14.94 6.99 -16.45
C PHE A 60 15.53 8.00 -17.43
N ALA A 61 16.31 8.94 -16.91
CA ALA A 61 17.06 9.88 -17.72
C ALA A 61 18.00 9.13 -18.69
N PRO A 62 17.98 9.43 -20.00
CA PRO A 62 18.97 8.92 -20.94
C PRO A 62 20.21 9.81 -20.82
N GLY A 63 21.15 9.42 -19.97
CA GLY A 63 22.35 10.21 -19.74
C GLY A 63 23.23 9.66 -18.64
N SER A 64 23.60 8.38 -18.71
CA SER A 64 24.69 7.84 -17.91
C SER A 64 25.80 7.35 -18.84
N PRO A 65 27.02 7.90 -18.76
CA PRO A 65 28.13 7.51 -19.62
C PRO A 65 28.45 6.02 -19.44
N ARG A 66 28.61 5.32 -20.57
CA ARG A 66 29.20 3.98 -20.66
C ARG A 66 30.45 3.91 -19.79
N ARG A 67 30.46 3.04 -18.78
CA ARG A 67 31.70 2.52 -18.22
C ARG A 67 32.36 1.67 -19.31
N ILE A 68 33.43 2.22 -19.87
CA ILE A 68 34.41 1.48 -20.65
C ILE A 68 35.11 0.52 -19.67
N PRO A 69 35.19 -0.78 -19.96
CA PRO A 69 36.12 -1.67 -19.28
C PRO A 69 37.53 -1.35 -19.77
N THR A 70 38.30 -0.59 -18.99
CA THR A 70 39.76 -0.57 -19.16
C THR A 70 40.32 -1.79 -18.46
N ASP A 71 40.39 -2.88 -19.21
CA ASP A 71 41.43 -3.88 -19.02
C ASP A 71 42.79 -3.21 -19.21
N SER A 72 43.74 -3.59 -18.35
CA SER A 72 45.19 -3.56 -18.58
C SER A 72 45.76 -2.25 -19.15
N ILE A 73 45.92 -1.24 -18.29
CA ILE A 73 46.99 -0.25 -18.50
C ILE A 73 48.27 -0.88 -17.95
N ASP A 74 49.03 -1.49 -18.85
CA ASP A 74 50.46 -1.66 -18.69
C ASP A 74 51.04 -0.33 -18.20
N HIS A 75 51.72 -0.36 -17.06
CA HIS A 75 52.48 0.77 -16.56
C HIS A 75 53.66 1.00 -17.51
N ASP A 76 53.39 1.79 -18.55
CA ASP A 76 54.36 2.29 -19.50
C ASP A 76 55.40 3.14 -18.74
N ALA A 77 56.55 2.51 -18.53
CA ALA A 77 57.70 2.99 -17.80
C ALA A 77 58.53 3.98 -18.64
N SER A 78 57.88 4.97 -19.26
CA SER A 78 58.55 5.84 -20.23
C SER A 78 58.07 7.31 -20.17
N SER A 79 57.88 7.86 -18.97
CA SER A 79 58.08 9.31 -18.78
C SER A 79 59.57 9.59 -18.54
N PRO A 80 60.22 10.52 -19.28
CA PRO A 80 61.62 10.88 -19.07
C PRO A 80 61.72 11.78 -17.82
N ILE A 81 61.41 11.20 -16.66
CA ILE A 81 61.71 11.82 -15.38
C ILE A 81 63.22 11.68 -15.21
N SER A 82 63.90 12.82 -15.26
CA SER A 82 65.34 12.95 -15.03
C SER A 82 65.81 12.03 -13.89
N PRO A 83 66.94 11.30 -14.03
CA PRO A 83 67.44 10.36 -13.02
C PRO A 83 67.73 11.01 -11.65
N LYS A 84 67.79 12.36 -11.58
CA LYS A 84 67.87 13.11 -10.32
C LYS A 84 66.55 13.21 -9.55
N VAL A 85 65.39 13.06 -10.20
CA VAL A 85 64.06 13.16 -9.57
C VAL A 85 63.61 11.80 -9.03
N GLN A 86 63.98 10.69 -9.67
CA GLN A 86 63.72 9.34 -9.15
C GLN A 86 64.40 9.09 -7.79
N LYS A 87 65.61 9.62 -7.55
CA LYS A 87 66.29 9.54 -6.24
C LYS A 87 65.60 10.36 -5.15
N LEU A 88 64.84 11.39 -5.50
CA LEU A 88 64.06 12.18 -4.55
C LEU A 88 62.76 11.46 -4.19
N HIS A 89 62.08 10.86 -5.18
CA HIS A 89 60.87 10.08 -4.94
C HIS A 89 61.10 8.76 -4.19
N THR A 90 62.26 8.11 -4.37
CA THR A 90 62.64 6.96 -3.52
C THR A 90 63.03 7.38 -2.10
N ARG A 91 63.55 8.60 -1.90
CA ARG A 91 63.86 9.13 -0.57
C ARG A 91 62.62 9.56 0.22
N THR A 92 61.50 9.87 -0.45
CA THR A 92 60.20 10.16 0.20
C THR A 92 59.33 8.91 0.42
N ARG A 93 59.65 7.77 -0.19
CA ARG A 93 58.86 6.52 -0.06
C ARG A 93 59.43 5.52 0.95
N LEU A 94 60.52 5.86 1.64
CA LEU A 94 61.16 5.03 2.65
C LEU A 94 61.23 5.74 4.02
N LEU A 95 60.24 6.59 4.32
CA LEU A 95 59.93 6.93 5.70
C LEU A 95 58.95 5.87 6.17
N ASP A 96 59.47 4.83 6.81
CA ASP A 96 58.72 3.94 7.69
C ASP A 96 57.74 4.78 8.51
N ASP A 97 56.44 4.66 8.21
CA ASP A 97 55.31 5.37 8.81
C ASP A 97 55.18 5.12 10.33
N SER A 98 55.98 4.20 10.88
CA SER A 98 56.04 3.82 12.29
C SER A 98 57.02 4.65 13.12
N ARG A 99 58.04 5.28 12.52
CA ARG A 99 59.07 6.04 13.26
C ARG A 99 58.73 7.51 13.49
N THR A 100 57.83 8.08 12.70
CA THR A 100 57.42 9.49 12.77
C THR A 100 55.99 9.68 13.27
N ARG A 101 55.24 8.61 13.51
CA ARG A 101 53.88 8.69 14.05
C ARG A 101 53.95 9.05 15.54
N PRO A 102 53.35 10.17 15.97
CA PRO A 102 53.26 10.52 17.39
C PRO A 102 52.68 9.36 18.19
N ALA A 103 53.28 9.02 19.33
CA ALA A 103 52.88 7.87 20.16
C ALA A 103 51.37 7.81 20.44
N LEU A 104 50.74 8.99 20.60
CA LEU A 104 49.30 9.14 20.78
C LEU A 104 48.47 8.57 19.62
N LEU A 105 48.87 8.77 18.36
CA LEU A 105 48.12 8.24 17.22
C LEU A 105 48.18 6.72 17.17
N GLN A 106 49.31 6.14 17.59
CA GLN A 106 49.45 4.69 17.68
C GLN A 106 48.55 4.14 18.79
N GLU A 107 48.57 4.77 19.97
CA GLU A 107 47.68 4.39 21.08
C GLU A 107 46.20 4.49 20.72
N LEU A 108 45.79 5.55 20.01
CA LEU A 108 44.42 5.72 19.55
C LEU A 108 43.99 4.67 18.52
N LEU A 109 44.89 4.29 17.60
CA LEU A 109 44.62 3.22 16.65
C LEU A 109 44.47 1.87 17.35
N ASP A 110 45.33 1.57 18.33
CA ASP A 110 45.26 0.34 19.11
C ASP A 110 44.00 0.29 19.99
N TYR A 111 43.60 1.42 20.58
CA TYR A 111 42.32 1.58 21.28
C TYR A 111 41.14 1.31 20.34
N LEU A 112 41.11 1.93 19.16
CA LEU A 112 40.05 1.73 18.19
C LEU A 112 39.99 0.28 17.73
N HIS A 113 41.11 -0.35 17.41
CA HIS A 113 41.13 -1.77 17.03
C HIS A 113 40.59 -2.65 18.16
N THR A 114 41.00 -2.43 19.40
CA THR A 114 40.57 -3.25 20.54
C THR A 114 39.07 -3.11 20.82
N GLU A 115 38.56 -1.89 20.85
CA GLU A 115 37.15 -1.62 21.17
C GLU A 115 36.19 -1.88 20.00
N LEU A 116 36.62 -1.67 18.74
CA LEU A 116 35.78 -1.93 17.56
C LEU A 116 35.80 -3.37 17.09
N ASP A 117 36.89 -4.14 17.30
CA ASP A 117 36.93 -5.57 16.94
C ASP A 117 36.07 -6.43 17.87
N GLY A 118 35.84 -6.00 19.12
CA GLY A 118 34.86 -6.63 20.01
C GLY A 118 33.42 -6.62 19.46
N GLU A 119 33.13 -5.77 18.47
CA GLU A 119 31.81 -5.61 17.84
C GLU A 119 31.77 -6.03 16.34
N ARG A 120 32.74 -6.86 15.90
CA ARG A 120 32.98 -7.24 14.48
C ARG A 120 31.77 -7.82 13.73
N GLU A 121 30.85 -8.46 14.44
CA GLU A 121 29.69 -9.15 13.85
C GLU A 121 28.70 -8.16 13.21
N SER A 122 28.74 -6.88 13.58
CA SER A 122 27.84 -5.86 13.04
C SER A 122 28.59 -4.83 12.21
N ARG A 123 28.55 -4.97 10.88
CA ARG A 123 28.92 -3.87 9.95
C ARG A 123 27.99 -2.67 10.04
N LYS A 124 26.92 -2.75 10.83
CA LYS A 124 25.97 -1.67 11.02
C LYS A 124 26.50 -0.72 12.11
N PRO A 125 26.41 0.61 11.89
CA PRO A 125 26.78 1.58 12.91
C PRO A 125 25.89 1.37 14.14
N SER A 126 26.52 1.04 15.27
CA SER A 126 25.86 0.91 16.57
C SER A 126 26.11 2.17 17.41
N LEU A 127 25.23 2.45 18.38
CA LEU A 127 25.41 3.56 19.32
C LEU A 127 26.71 3.41 20.11
N ARG A 128 27.09 2.18 20.45
CA ARG A 128 28.34 1.88 21.15
C ARG A 128 29.57 2.18 20.29
N ARG A 129 29.59 1.78 19.00
CA ARG A 129 30.67 2.13 18.06
C ARG A 129 30.83 3.63 17.87
N LEU A 130 29.70 4.34 17.72
CA LEU A 130 29.72 5.80 17.62
C LEU A 130 30.32 6.43 18.88
N GLN A 131 30.01 5.91 20.07
CA GLN A 131 30.56 6.41 21.32
C GLN A 131 32.07 6.15 21.46
N ILE A 132 32.55 4.97 21.06
CA ILE A 132 33.99 4.65 21.01
C ILE A 132 34.72 5.61 20.08
N VAL A 133 34.18 5.87 18.89
CA VAL A 133 34.77 6.80 17.91
C VAL A 133 34.75 8.24 18.42
N ARG A 134 33.65 8.67 19.07
CA ARG A 134 33.55 9.99 19.70
C ARG A 134 34.62 10.19 20.77
N GLU A 135 34.82 9.19 21.62
CA GLU A 135 35.84 9.21 22.67
C GLU A 135 37.26 9.28 22.08
N ALA A 136 37.56 8.47 21.06
CA ALA A 136 38.85 8.53 20.37
C ALA A 136 39.08 9.90 19.70
N LEU A 137 38.05 10.50 19.11
CA LEU A 137 38.14 11.82 18.50
C LEU A 137 38.37 12.93 19.55
N ASN A 138 37.73 12.84 20.73
CA ASN A 138 37.99 13.79 21.81
C ASN A 138 39.44 13.70 22.30
N ARG A 139 39.96 12.48 22.52
CA ARG A 139 41.38 12.27 22.87
C ARG A 139 42.34 12.77 21.80
N LEU A 140 41.97 12.64 20.52
CA LEU A 140 42.72 13.22 19.41
C LEU A 140 42.74 14.75 19.47
N ILE A 141 41.59 15.38 19.72
CA ILE A 141 41.47 16.84 19.86
C ILE A 141 42.34 17.34 21.02
N ASP A 142 42.27 16.68 22.17
CA ASP A 142 43.01 17.04 23.37
C ASP A 142 44.53 16.93 23.16
N GLY A 143 44.98 15.90 22.45
CA GLY A 143 46.40 15.69 22.16
C GLY A 143 46.98 16.50 20.99
N PHE A 144 46.12 17.05 20.11
CA PHE A 144 46.52 17.88 18.97
C PHE A 144 45.93 19.29 19.05
N SER A 145 46.25 20.00 20.13
CA SER A 145 45.72 21.35 20.43
C SER A 145 45.89 22.37 19.29
N ALA A 146 46.96 22.26 18.49
CA ALA A 146 47.19 23.14 17.33
C ALA A 146 46.09 23.02 16.24
N TYR A 147 45.46 21.85 16.12
CA TYR A 147 44.39 21.59 15.15
C TYR A 147 43.00 21.51 15.81
N ALA A 148 42.91 21.69 17.13
CA ALA A 148 41.68 21.57 17.88
C ALA A 148 40.51 22.38 17.29
N PRO A 149 40.66 23.64 16.82
CA PRO A 149 39.54 24.39 16.25
C PRO A 149 38.90 23.71 15.03
N VAL A 150 39.73 23.14 14.15
CA VAL A 150 39.25 22.44 12.94
C VAL A 150 38.62 21.10 13.31
N LEU A 151 39.27 20.33 14.19
CA LEU A 151 38.77 19.03 14.62
C LEU A 151 37.45 19.14 15.41
N LEU A 152 37.30 20.19 16.23
CA LEU A 152 36.04 20.51 16.91
C LEU A 152 34.93 20.84 15.91
N GLN A 153 35.21 21.67 14.91
CA GLN A 153 34.22 21.99 13.87
C GLN A 153 33.77 20.74 13.10
N ILE A 154 34.71 19.87 12.75
CA ILE A 154 34.41 18.58 12.10
C ILE A 154 33.53 17.71 13.00
N ARG A 155 33.89 17.56 14.28
CA ARG A 155 33.09 16.82 15.26
C ARG A 155 31.68 17.37 15.35
N ASP A 156 31.53 18.67 15.51
CA ASP A 156 30.22 19.31 15.71
C ASP A 156 29.33 19.20 14.45
N GLU A 157 29.91 19.18 13.25
CA GLU A 157 29.17 18.87 12.01
C GLU A 157 28.69 17.41 11.98
N TYR A 158 29.55 16.46 12.35
CA TYR A 158 29.17 15.05 12.43
C TYR A 158 28.08 14.81 13.50
N GLU A 159 28.20 15.44 14.66
CA GLU A 159 27.21 15.30 15.74
C GLU A 159 25.85 15.85 15.32
N ARG A 160 25.80 17.03 14.68
CA ARG A 160 24.55 17.56 14.11
C ARG A 160 23.94 16.62 13.07
N ALA A 161 24.75 16.03 12.20
CA ALA A 161 24.25 15.05 11.22
C ALA A 161 23.68 13.78 11.88
N VAL A 162 24.30 13.29 12.96
CA VAL A 162 23.80 12.14 13.74
C VAL A 162 22.49 12.49 14.45
N GLU A 163 22.41 13.67 15.07
CA GLU A 163 21.19 14.17 15.73
C GLU A 163 20.04 14.31 14.74
N ASP A 164 20.28 14.90 13.57
CA ASP A 164 19.29 15.05 12.49
C ASP A 164 18.77 13.69 12.02
N LEU A 165 19.66 12.73 11.79
CA LEU A 165 19.27 11.37 11.39
C LEU A 165 18.47 10.68 12.51
N HIS A 166 18.85 10.87 13.78
CA HIS A 166 18.12 10.34 14.92
C HIS A 166 16.71 10.94 15.01
N ALA A 167 16.58 12.26 14.89
CA ALA A 167 15.29 12.95 14.89
C ALA A 167 14.36 12.44 13.77
N ARG A 168 14.90 12.22 12.55
CA ARG A 168 14.13 11.62 11.45
C ARG A 168 13.71 10.18 11.76
N ASN A 169 14.60 9.39 12.37
CA ASN A 169 14.28 8.01 12.76
C ASN A 169 13.16 7.96 13.80
N LEU A 170 13.09 8.92 14.73
CA LEU A 170 11.99 9.02 15.71
C LEU A 170 10.62 9.28 15.06
N MET A 171 10.57 9.80 13.83
CA MET A 171 9.32 9.98 13.10
C MET A 171 8.78 8.68 12.48
N ILE A 172 9.64 7.66 12.28
CA ILE A 172 9.28 6.41 11.59
C ILE A 172 8.13 5.68 12.30
N PRO A 173 8.13 5.47 13.64
CA PRO A 173 7.02 4.81 14.33
C PRO A 173 5.68 5.54 14.17
N GLY A 174 5.68 6.88 14.16
CA GLY A 174 4.49 7.68 13.92
C GLY A 174 3.93 7.49 12.51
N LEU A 175 4.81 7.47 11.51
CA LEU A 175 4.43 7.17 10.12
C LEU A 175 3.91 5.74 9.96
N GLN A 176 4.53 4.75 10.63
CA GLN A 176 4.07 3.36 10.64
C GLN A 176 2.67 3.24 11.25
N THR A 177 2.42 3.90 12.38
CA THR A 177 1.10 3.92 13.04
C THR A 177 0.04 4.52 12.11
N ARG A 178 0.37 5.63 11.43
CA ARG A 178 -0.53 6.25 10.46
C ARG A 178 -0.83 5.32 9.28
N LEU A 179 0.18 4.64 8.75
CA LEU A 179 0.01 3.68 7.67
C LEU A 179 -0.90 2.51 8.08
N GLN A 180 -0.68 1.94 9.26
CA GLN A 180 -1.53 0.87 9.80
C GLN A 180 -2.99 1.31 10.01
N SER A 181 -3.21 2.55 10.47
CA SER A 181 -4.56 3.10 10.62
C SER A 181 -5.28 3.25 9.27
N LEU A 182 -4.57 3.72 8.25
CA LEU A 182 -5.10 3.83 6.89
C LEU A 182 -5.39 2.47 6.27
N GLU A 183 -4.50 1.49 6.44
CA GLU A 183 -4.70 0.12 5.99
C GLU A 183 -5.96 -0.48 6.62
N THR A 184 -6.10 -0.37 7.93
CA THR A 184 -7.27 -0.86 8.68
C THR A 184 -8.55 -0.21 8.18
N HIS A 185 -8.53 1.12 7.99
CA HIS A 185 -9.68 1.86 7.48
C HIS A 185 -10.07 1.43 6.06
N CYS A 186 -9.10 1.27 5.15
CA CYS A 186 -9.34 0.79 3.79
C CYS A 186 -9.92 -0.63 3.78
N LEU A 187 -9.41 -1.54 4.62
CA LEU A 187 -9.93 -2.90 4.75
C LEU A 187 -11.37 -2.92 5.27
N GLN A 188 -11.67 -2.08 6.27
CA GLN A 188 -13.03 -1.92 6.78
C GLN A 188 -13.98 -1.41 5.70
N GLN A 189 -13.60 -0.38 4.94
CA GLN A 189 -14.41 0.13 3.84
C GLN A 189 -14.63 -0.92 2.75
N LEU A 190 -13.58 -1.63 2.34
CA LEU A 190 -13.69 -2.71 1.35
C LEU A 190 -14.66 -3.79 1.83
N SER A 191 -14.60 -4.15 3.12
CA SER A 191 -15.49 -5.16 3.70
C SER A 191 -16.95 -4.70 3.72
N ALA A 192 -17.20 -3.42 4.05
CA ALA A 192 -18.53 -2.82 4.04
C ALA A 192 -19.11 -2.79 2.63
N TYR A 193 -18.37 -2.26 1.65
CA TYR A 193 -18.79 -2.27 0.24
C TYR A 193 -19.02 -3.68 -0.30
N SER A 194 -18.19 -4.65 0.09
CA SER A 194 -18.38 -6.06 -0.29
C SER A 194 -19.67 -6.63 0.28
N ALA A 195 -19.98 -6.33 1.55
CA ALA A 195 -21.21 -6.77 2.20
C ALA A 195 -22.45 -6.14 1.56
N GLU A 196 -22.41 -4.83 1.28
CA GLU A 196 -23.46 -4.11 0.57
C GLU A 196 -23.68 -4.67 -0.83
N ALA A 197 -22.62 -4.85 -1.62
CA ALA A 197 -22.72 -5.42 -2.96
C ALA A 197 -23.32 -6.84 -2.95
N LYS A 198 -22.95 -7.67 -1.96
CA LYS A 198 -23.57 -9.00 -1.76
C LYS A 198 -25.05 -8.89 -1.42
N ALA A 199 -25.43 -7.98 -0.52
CA ALA A 199 -26.82 -7.74 -0.17
C ALA A 199 -27.64 -7.28 -1.40
N HIS A 200 -27.13 -6.31 -2.17
CA HIS A 200 -27.74 -5.85 -3.41
C HIS A 200 -27.87 -6.99 -4.44
N SER A 201 -26.83 -7.81 -4.61
CA SER A 201 -26.88 -8.97 -5.50
C SER A 201 -27.98 -9.95 -5.13
N LEU A 202 -28.17 -10.24 -3.83
CA LEU A 202 -29.23 -11.11 -3.35
C LEU A 202 -30.63 -10.53 -3.62
N VAL A 203 -30.82 -9.24 -3.36
CA VAL A 203 -32.08 -8.54 -3.63
C VAL A 203 -32.42 -8.60 -5.13
N LEU A 204 -31.46 -8.31 -6.00
CA LEU A 204 -31.65 -8.37 -7.44
C LEU A 204 -31.96 -9.79 -7.93
N LYS A 205 -31.26 -10.82 -7.40
CA LYS A 205 -31.56 -12.22 -7.72
C LYS A 205 -32.98 -12.61 -7.31
N LYS A 206 -33.44 -12.18 -6.13
CA LYS A 206 -34.81 -12.43 -5.67
C LYS A 206 -35.82 -11.78 -6.62
N ARG A 207 -35.62 -10.51 -6.96
CA ARG A 207 -36.50 -9.78 -7.89
C ARG A 207 -36.51 -10.41 -9.28
N LEU A 208 -35.35 -10.88 -9.78
CA LEU A 208 -35.26 -11.61 -11.04
C LEU A 208 -36.14 -12.87 -10.98
N ALA A 209 -36.00 -13.69 -9.94
CA ALA A 209 -36.79 -14.91 -9.77
C ALA A 209 -38.30 -14.62 -9.69
N GLU A 210 -38.70 -13.58 -8.97
CA GLU A 210 -40.11 -13.12 -8.90
C GLU A 210 -40.63 -12.70 -10.28
N THR A 211 -39.87 -11.90 -11.04
CA THR A 211 -40.27 -11.48 -12.40
C THR A 211 -40.33 -12.64 -13.38
N GLN A 212 -39.42 -13.61 -13.26
CA GLN A 212 -39.44 -14.84 -14.06
C GLN A 212 -40.67 -15.69 -13.75
N ALA A 213 -41.06 -15.80 -12.47
CA ALA A 213 -42.27 -16.51 -12.07
C ALA A 213 -43.54 -15.82 -12.60
N LEU A 214 -43.61 -14.49 -12.53
CA LEU A 214 -44.73 -13.71 -13.09
C LEU A 214 -44.83 -13.86 -14.61
N LEU A 215 -43.69 -13.83 -15.32
CA LEU A 215 -43.66 -14.05 -16.77
C LEU A 215 -44.15 -15.46 -17.12
N ALA A 216 -43.67 -16.48 -16.42
CA ALA A 216 -44.12 -17.86 -16.64
C ALA A 216 -45.63 -18.03 -16.39
N ALA A 217 -46.16 -17.43 -15.32
CA ALA A 217 -47.59 -17.43 -15.03
C ALA A 217 -48.40 -16.73 -16.14
N SER A 218 -47.94 -15.57 -16.60
CA SER A 218 -48.58 -14.84 -17.71
C SER A 218 -48.52 -15.62 -19.03
N THR A 219 -47.41 -16.31 -19.33
CA THR A 219 -47.33 -17.16 -20.53
C THR A 219 -48.26 -18.37 -20.45
N ALA A 220 -48.42 -18.97 -19.26
CA ALA A 220 -49.34 -20.08 -19.05
C ALA A 220 -50.80 -19.63 -19.20
N GLU A 221 -51.16 -18.47 -18.66
CA GLU A 221 -52.50 -17.92 -18.81
C GLU A 221 -52.82 -17.52 -20.26
N ASN A 222 -51.86 -16.91 -20.98
CA ASN A 222 -52.01 -16.63 -22.40
C ASN A 222 -52.18 -17.93 -23.22
N ALA A 223 -51.45 -18.99 -22.90
CA ALA A 223 -51.64 -20.29 -23.54
C ALA A 223 -53.04 -20.86 -23.28
N ARG A 224 -53.54 -20.73 -22.04
CA ARG A 224 -54.91 -21.13 -21.65
C ARG A 224 -55.96 -20.35 -22.43
N LEU A 225 -55.85 -19.02 -22.49
CA LEU A 225 -56.76 -18.15 -23.24
C LEU A 225 -56.72 -18.43 -24.74
N THR A 226 -55.53 -18.67 -25.30
CA THR A 226 -55.37 -19.01 -26.73
C THR A 226 -56.02 -20.35 -27.05
N ALA A 227 -55.92 -21.34 -26.16
CA ALA A 227 -56.60 -22.63 -26.32
C ALA A 227 -58.12 -22.48 -26.25
N ALA A 228 -58.65 -21.71 -25.28
CA ALA A 228 -60.08 -21.44 -25.15
C ALA A 228 -60.65 -20.67 -26.35
N LEU A 229 -59.91 -19.67 -26.85
CA LEU A 229 -60.29 -18.91 -28.03
C LEU A 229 -60.31 -19.78 -29.29
N ARG A 230 -59.38 -20.74 -29.41
CA ARG A 230 -59.38 -21.71 -30.50
C ARG A 230 -60.62 -22.60 -30.45
N SER A 231 -60.93 -23.18 -29.29
CA SER A 231 -62.13 -24.02 -29.15
C SER A 231 -63.43 -23.25 -29.41
N GLU A 232 -63.50 -21.99 -29.01
CA GLU A 232 -64.71 -21.17 -29.27
C GLU A 232 -64.87 -20.85 -30.75
N LYS A 233 -63.77 -20.57 -31.47
CA LYS A 233 -63.80 -20.43 -32.93
C LYS A 233 -64.27 -21.72 -33.62
N ASP A 234 -63.81 -22.87 -33.15
CA ASP A 234 -64.25 -24.17 -33.68
C ASP A 234 -65.75 -24.40 -33.41
N ASN A 235 -66.26 -23.95 -32.25
CA ASN A 235 -67.70 -23.99 -31.95
C ASN A 235 -68.51 -23.06 -32.86
N VAL A 236 -68.05 -21.82 -33.06
CA VAL A 236 -68.73 -20.83 -33.94
C VAL A 236 -68.80 -21.34 -35.37
N THR A 237 -67.68 -21.80 -35.94
CA THR A 237 -67.66 -22.35 -37.31
C THR A 237 -68.59 -23.55 -37.46
N LYS A 238 -68.71 -24.41 -36.42
CA LYS A 238 -69.67 -25.52 -36.39
C LYS A 238 -71.13 -25.07 -36.30
N VAL A 239 -71.43 -23.94 -35.65
CA VAL A 239 -72.79 -23.37 -35.60
C VAL A 239 -73.11 -22.68 -36.92
N GLU A 240 -72.16 -21.94 -37.49
CA GLU A 240 -72.31 -21.29 -38.80
C GLU A 240 -72.60 -22.32 -39.90
N SER A 241 -71.85 -23.44 -39.94
CA SER A 241 -72.10 -24.50 -40.92
C SER A 241 -73.51 -25.11 -40.78
N LYS A 242 -73.94 -25.35 -39.54
CA LYS A 242 -75.32 -25.81 -39.25
C LYS A 242 -76.39 -24.81 -39.69
N LEU A 243 -76.12 -23.51 -39.58
CA LEU A 243 -77.07 -22.46 -39.98
C LEU A 243 -77.17 -22.35 -41.50
N THR A 244 -76.05 -22.50 -42.22
CA THR A 244 -76.04 -22.54 -43.70
C THR A 244 -76.70 -23.79 -44.27
N ASP A 245 -76.72 -24.90 -43.52
CA ASP A 245 -77.38 -26.15 -43.90
C ASP A 245 -78.90 -26.17 -43.65
N VAL A 246 -79.48 -25.10 -43.08
CA VAL A 246 -80.94 -24.94 -42.99
C VAL A 246 -81.46 -24.43 -44.34
N PRO A 247 -82.17 -25.26 -45.14
CA PRO A 247 -82.64 -24.82 -46.45
C PRO A 247 -83.66 -23.69 -46.29
N ARG A 248 -83.52 -22.66 -47.12
CA ARG A 248 -84.58 -21.66 -47.36
C ARG A 248 -85.80 -22.39 -47.92
N SER A 249 -86.69 -22.83 -47.04
CA SER A 249 -88.07 -23.14 -47.41
C SER A 249 -88.80 -21.82 -47.60
N THR A 250 -88.88 -21.38 -48.85
CA THR A 250 -89.85 -20.41 -49.36
C THR A 250 -90.46 -20.98 -50.62
#